data_AF-A0A424YWE0-F1
#
_entry.id   AF-A0A424YWE0-F1
#
_cell.length_a   1.000
_cell.length_b   1.000
_cell.length_c   1.000
_cell.angle_alpha   90.00
_cell.angle_beta   90.00
_cell.angle_gamma   90.00
#
_symmetry.space_group_name_H-M   'P 1'
#
loop_
_entity.id
_entity.type
_entity.pdbx_description
1 polymer ?
#
loop_
_entity_poly.entity_id
_entity_poly.type
_entity_poly.pdbx_seq_one_letter_code
_entity_poly.pdbx_strand_id
1 'polypeptide(L)'
;MPSVFQDIVNDLDVPFIIGVAGDSGSGKTTFTRIIRIILGPSIVTTMTLDDYHRYDRKKRAEYQITPLHPDANRFDRLASDIAQLKQGQPIQKPVYNHERGTFDPEVPFSPSGIIILEGLHALFNEEIRQMIDLSIYIDPDEEVKYAWKVKRDVHERGHSEDDVLAEIEQRKPDYEKYVAFQRGYADMVVRIQESITAPDRDPPVYKVSLLQNDPDIFLPRVPFILDVSRIIPLKDGPFCINAGEVFLDNRRLVSLALDGYLPYGFARSLEESIEAQTTVCALPFFPGRLVSATNVIALLIAWHVICRRCGIEKQTH
;
A
#
# COMPACT_ATOMS: atom_id res chain seq x y z
N MET A 1 -17.77 -8.57 -21.57
CA MET A 1 -16.65 -9.34 -22.15
C MET A 1 -16.11 -10.25 -21.06
N PRO A 2 -15.57 -11.44 -21.34
CA PRO A 2 -14.87 -12.22 -20.33
C PRO A 2 -13.70 -11.39 -19.76
N SER A 3 -13.43 -11.54 -18.47
CA SER A 3 -12.42 -10.77 -17.75
C SER A 3 -11.01 -11.22 -18.13
N VAL A 4 -10.44 -10.58 -19.15
CA VAL A 4 -9.08 -10.85 -19.64
C VAL A 4 -8.06 -10.93 -18.49
N PHE A 5 -8.14 -10.01 -17.53
CA PHE A 5 -7.25 -10.01 -16.37
C PHE A 5 -7.41 -11.23 -15.47
N GLN A 6 -8.63 -11.62 -15.11
CA GLN A 6 -8.83 -12.76 -14.22
C GLN A 6 -8.44 -14.08 -14.87
N ASP A 7 -8.73 -14.23 -16.16
CA ASP A 7 -8.31 -15.40 -16.94
C ASP A 7 -6.78 -15.48 -16.98
N ILE A 8 -6.09 -14.38 -17.31
CA ILE A 8 -4.63 -14.28 -17.30
C ILE A 8 -4.04 -14.58 -15.92
N VAL A 9 -4.64 -14.06 -14.85
CA VAL A 9 -4.13 -14.26 -13.48
C VAL A 9 -4.30 -15.71 -13.03
N ASN A 10 -5.36 -16.39 -13.47
CA ASN A 10 -5.60 -17.80 -13.16
C ASN A 10 -4.77 -18.75 -14.03
N ASP A 11 -4.48 -18.38 -15.28
CA ASP A 11 -3.74 -19.21 -16.24
C ASP A 11 -2.21 -19.10 -16.11
N LEU A 12 -1.71 -18.05 -15.44
CA LEU A 12 -0.27 -17.85 -15.27
C LEU A 12 0.25 -18.51 -13.99
N ASP A 13 1.15 -19.48 -14.16
CA ASP A 13 1.80 -20.24 -13.07
C ASP A 13 2.69 -19.40 -12.15
N VAL A 14 3.03 -18.16 -12.54
CA VAL A 14 3.93 -17.28 -11.77
C VAL A 14 3.13 -16.12 -11.15
N PRO A 15 3.04 -16.04 -9.81
CA PRO A 15 2.41 -14.93 -9.10
C PRO A 15 3.03 -13.56 -9.44
N PHE A 16 2.18 -12.53 -9.51
CA PHE A 16 2.61 -11.13 -9.54
C PHE A 16 2.78 -10.62 -8.10
N ILE A 17 3.99 -10.18 -7.75
CA ILE A 17 4.35 -9.77 -6.39
C ILE A 17 4.34 -8.26 -6.26
N ILE A 18 3.52 -7.76 -5.33
CA ILE A 18 3.48 -6.34 -4.95
C ILE A 18 4.16 -6.18 -3.59
N GLY A 19 5.26 -5.44 -3.53
CA GLY A 19 5.94 -5.09 -2.28
C GLY A 19 5.43 -3.76 -1.73
N VAL A 20 4.95 -3.74 -0.48
CA VAL A 20 4.42 -2.55 0.19
C VAL A 20 5.20 -2.28 1.47
N ALA A 21 6.09 -1.28 1.42
CA ALA A 21 6.93 -0.84 2.53
C ALA A 21 6.41 0.45 3.17
N GLY A 22 6.90 0.76 4.38
CA GLY A 22 6.55 1.95 5.13
C GLY A 22 6.56 1.70 6.64
N ASP A 23 6.53 2.77 7.43
CA ASP A 23 6.65 2.69 8.89
C ASP A 23 5.47 2.00 9.59
N SER A 24 5.66 1.56 10.82
CA SER A 24 4.56 1.11 11.67
C SER A 24 3.52 2.23 11.85
N GLY A 25 2.24 1.90 11.74
CA GLY A 25 1.16 2.88 11.81
C GLY A 25 0.99 3.76 10.58
N SER A 26 1.77 3.57 9.50
CA SER A 26 1.68 4.42 8.30
C SER A 26 0.47 4.17 7.39
N GLY A 27 -0.45 3.27 7.79
CA GLY A 27 -1.65 2.95 7.00
C GLY A 27 -1.46 1.88 5.92
N LYS A 28 -0.30 1.20 5.84
CA LYS A 28 -0.05 0.10 4.90
C LYS A 28 -1.16 -0.94 4.87
N THR A 29 -1.54 -1.47 6.03
CA THR A 29 -2.55 -2.55 6.11
C THR A 29 -3.92 -2.11 5.61
N THR A 30 -4.26 -0.84 5.81
CA THR A 30 -5.46 -0.24 5.24
C THR A 30 -5.34 -0.15 3.72
N PHE A 31 -4.20 0.32 3.22
CA PHE A 31 -3.93 0.47 1.79
C PHE A 31 -3.91 -0.87 1.04
N THR A 32 -3.19 -1.87 1.55
CA THR A 32 -3.12 -3.23 0.98
C THR A 32 -4.48 -3.91 0.98
N ARG A 33 -5.27 -3.73 2.04
CA ARG A 33 -6.66 -4.20 2.09
C ARG A 33 -7.52 -3.56 1.00
N ILE A 34 -7.34 -2.26 0.74
CA ILE A 34 -8.06 -1.58 -0.33
C ILE A 34 -7.70 -2.20 -1.69
N ILE A 35 -6.41 -2.30 -2.01
CA ILE A 35 -5.92 -2.92 -3.25
C ILE A 35 -6.44 -4.36 -3.41
N ARG A 36 -6.40 -5.17 -2.35
CA ARG A 36 -6.89 -6.55 -2.36
C ARG A 36 -8.36 -6.66 -2.74
N ILE A 37 -9.21 -5.77 -2.22
CA ILE A 37 -10.64 -5.76 -2.58
C ILE A 37 -10.83 -5.30 -4.02
N ILE A 38 -10.10 -4.26 -4.47
CA ILE A 38 -10.20 -3.74 -5.83
C ILE A 38 -9.83 -4.81 -6.86
N LEU A 39 -8.73 -5.52 -6.63
CA LEU A 39 -8.22 -6.53 -7.56
C LEU A 39 -8.98 -7.86 -7.49
N GLY A 40 -9.65 -8.15 -6.38
CA GLY A 40 -10.36 -9.41 -6.17
C GLY A 40 -9.77 -10.23 -5.01
N PRO A 41 -10.47 -10.36 -3.87
CA PRO A 41 -9.96 -11.09 -2.70
C PRO A 41 -9.65 -12.57 -2.93
N SER A 42 -10.20 -13.17 -4.00
CA SER A 42 -10.00 -14.57 -4.39
C SER A 42 -8.69 -14.82 -5.12
N ILE A 43 -8.14 -13.81 -5.81
CA ILE A 43 -6.89 -13.93 -6.59
C ILE A 43 -5.69 -13.25 -5.90
N VAL A 44 -5.96 -12.50 -4.83
CA VAL A 44 -4.96 -11.79 -4.04
C VAL A 44 -4.82 -12.39 -2.64
N THR A 45 -3.60 -12.82 -2.32
CA THR A 45 -3.17 -13.14 -0.96
C THR A 45 -2.25 -12.06 -0.41
N THR A 46 -2.21 -11.91 0.91
CA THR A 46 -1.35 -10.94 1.59
C THR A 46 -0.49 -11.65 2.61
N MET A 47 0.79 -11.35 2.60
CA MET A 47 1.77 -11.83 3.56
C MET A 47 2.36 -10.65 4.32
N THR A 48 2.14 -10.62 5.63
CA THR A 48 2.79 -9.65 6.51
C THR A 48 4.21 -10.09 6.82
N LEU A 49 5.16 -9.15 6.75
CA LEU A 49 6.57 -9.43 7.05
C LEU A 49 6.84 -9.49 8.55
N ASP A 50 5.90 -9.05 9.39
CA ASP A 50 6.01 -9.16 10.84
C ASP A 50 6.03 -10.64 11.29
N ASP A 51 5.44 -11.55 10.50
CA ASP A 51 5.53 -13.01 10.70
C ASP A 51 6.98 -13.52 10.66
N TYR A 52 7.87 -12.79 10.00
CA TYR A 52 9.26 -13.16 9.79
C TYR A 52 10.21 -12.55 10.82
N HIS A 53 9.69 -11.97 11.91
CA HIS A 53 10.52 -11.60 13.04
C HIS A 53 11.36 -12.79 13.55
N ARG A 54 12.62 -12.52 13.90
CA ARG A 54 13.54 -13.49 14.51
C ARG A 54 13.27 -13.66 16.01
N TYR A 55 12.85 -12.58 16.67
CA TYR A 55 12.68 -12.52 18.11
C TYR A 55 11.25 -12.10 18.46
N ASP A 56 10.69 -12.72 19.50
CA ASP A 56 9.43 -12.27 20.11
C ASP A 56 9.61 -10.94 20.88
N ARG A 57 8.51 -10.37 21.39
CA ARG A 57 8.56 -9.06 22.08
C ARG A 57 9.46 -9.08 23.32
N LYS A 58 9.48 -10.20 24.06
CA LYS A 58 10.27 -10.34 25.29
C LYS A 58 11.76 -10.40 24.99
N LYS A 59 12.17 -11.23 24.02
CA LYS A 59 13.57 -11.33 23.58
C LYS A 59 14.08 -10.03 22.97
N ARG A 60 13.25 -9.31 22.21
CA ARG A 60 13.62 -7.99 21.68
C ARG A 60 13.94 -6.99 22.81
N ALA A 61 13.15 -7.00 23.88
CA ALA A 61 13.41 -6.16 25.05
C ALA A 61 14.70 -6.57 25.79
N GLU A 62 14.95 -7.87 25.95
CA GLU A 62 16.18 -8.40 26.56
C GLU A 62 17.44 -7.97 25.78
N TYR A 63 17.39 -8.05 24.45
CA TYR A 63 18.50 -7.65 23.58
C TYR A 63 18.54 -6.15 23.28
N GLN A 64 17.57 -5.37 23.78
CA GLN A 64 17.43 -3.94 23.47
C GLN A 64 17.44 -3.64 21.96
N ILE A 65 16.80 -4.52 21.18
CA ILE A 65 16.75 -4.44 19.72
C ILE A 65 15.32 -4.15 19.26
N THR A 66 15.15 -3.15 18.40
CA THR A 66 13.83 -2.82 17.86
C THR A 66 13.42 -3.82 16.76
N PRO A 67 12.12 -3.98 16.47
CA PRO A 67 11.69 -4.78 15.31
C PRO A 67 12.13 -4.18 13.97
N LEU A 68 12.57 -2.91 13.93
CA LEU A 68 13.08 -2.24 12.73
C LEU A 68 14.51 -2.68 12.40
N HIS A 69 15.27 -3.16 13.39
CA HIS A 69 16.64 -3.62 13.17
C HIS A 69 16.66 -4.87 12.27
N PRO A 70 17.54 -4.94 11.26
CA PRO A 70 17.58 -6.08 10.33
C PRO A 70 17.80 -7.43 11.02
N ASP A 71 18.67 -7.49 12.03
CA ASP A 71 18.93 -8.71 12.81
C ASP A 71 17.71 -9.23 13.58
N ALA A 72 16.70 -8.39 13.83
CA ALA A 72 15.44 -8.81 14.43
C ALA A 72 14.50 -9.51 13.42
N ASN A 73 14.93 -9.73 12.18
CA ASN A 73 14.13 -10.28 11.09
C ASN A 73 14.85 -11.44 10.36
N ARG A 74 14.09 -12.36 9.77
CA ARG A 74 14.57 -13.56 9.04
C ARG A 74 14.44 -13.38 7.53
N PHE A 75 15.28 -12.51 6.95
CA PHE A 75 15.25 -12.23 5.52
C PHE A 75 15.62 -13.42 4.64
N ASP A 76 16.51 -14.29 5.13
CA ASP A 76 16.88 -15.56 4.52
C ASP A 76 15.67 -16.48 4.34
N ARG A 77 14.89 -16.66 5.40
CA ARG A 77 13.66 -17.44 5.35
C ARG A 77 12.62 -16.79 4.45
N LEU A 78 12.43 -15.47 4.57
CA LEU A 78 11.48 -14.72 3.74
C LEU A 78 11.80 -14.85 2.25
N ALA A 79 13.07 -14.70 1.85
CA ALA A 79 13.51 -14.85 0.47
C ALA A 79 13.24 -16.29 -0.04
N SER A 80 13.60 -17.30 0.74
CA SER A 80 13.31 -18.71 0.41
C SER A 80 11.83 -19.00 0.24
N ASP A 81 10.98 -18.45 1.12
CA ASP A 81 9.54 -18.64 1.08
C ASP A 81 8.91 -17.92 -0.14
N ILE A 82 9.35 -16.71 -0.46
CA ILE A 82 8.92 -15.99 -1.68
C ILE A 82 9.36 -16.74 -2.94
N ALA A 83 10.59 -17.25 -2.99
CA ALA A 83 11.10 -18.00 -4.13
C ALA A 83 10.30 -19.29 -4.41
N GLN A 84 9.89 -20.02 -3.35
CA GLN A 84 9.00 -21.18 -3.47
C GLN A 84 7.62 -20.78 -3.99
N LEU A 85 7.04 -19.68 -3.47
CA LEU A 85 5.75 -19.18 -3.92
C LEU A 85 5.78 -18.77 -5.41
N LYS A 86 6.88 -18.15 -5.88
CA LYS A 86 7.06 -17.84 -7.31
C LYS A 86 7.11 -19.07 -8.22
N GLN A 87 7.48 -20.24 -7.66
CA GLN A 87 7.49 -21.52 -8.36
C GLN A 87 6.15 -22.27 -8.25
N GLY A 88 5.10 -21.63 -7.72
CA GLY A 88 3.79 -22.26 -7.51
C GLY A 88 3.75 -23.23 -6.32
N GLN A 89 4.80 -23.26 -5.49
CA GLN A 89 4.89 -24.20 -4.37
C GLN A 89 4.31 -23.59 -3.09
N PRO A 90 3.46 -24.31 -2.33
CA PRO A 90 2.97 -23.85 -1.04
C PRO A 90 4.07 -23.91 0.02
N ILE A 91 3.97 -23.04 1.03
CA ILE A 91 4.92 -22.95 2.15
C ILE A 91 4.23 -23.21 3.49
N GLN A 92 5.01 -23.45 4.54
CA GLN A 92 4.57 -23.30 5.94
C GLN A 92 4.99 -21.92 6.42
N LYS A 93 4.03 -20.99 6.38
CA LYS A 93 4.28 -19.58 6.68
C LYS A 93 4.31 -19.40 8.20
N PRO A 94 5.31 -18.70 8.76
CA PRO A 94 5.30 -18.36 10.18
C PRO A 94 4.12 -17.43 10.52
N VAL A 95 3.79 -17.34 11.81
CA VAL A 95 2.71 -16.48 12.31
C VAL A 95 3.21 -15.74 13.56
N TYR A 96 3.20 -14.40 13.50
CA TYR A 96 3.48 -13.55 14.65
C TYR A 96 2.17 -13.02 15.25
N ASN A 97 1.93 -13.36 16.51
CA ASN A 97 0.74 -12.94 17.23
C ASN A 97 0.96 -11.57 17.88
N HIS A 98 0.31 -10.52 17.34
CA HIS A 98 0.47 -9.16 17.86
C HIS A 98 -0.15 -8.92 19.25
N GLU A 99 -1.18 -9.67 19.62
CA GLU A 99 -1.83 -9.57 20.94
C GLU A 99 -0.89 -10.07 22.04
N ARG A 100 -0.33 -11.28 21.85
CA ARG A 100 0.57 -11.93 22.80
C ARG A 100 2.03 -11.50 22.63
N GLY A 101 2.40 -10.96 21.48
CA GLY A 101 3.77 -10.59 21.12
C GLY A 101 4.69 -11.79 20.90
N THR A 102 4.14 -12.97 20.61
CA THR A 102 4.83 -14.28 20.49
C THR A 102 4.56 -14.93 19.13
N PHE A 103 5.22 -16.04 18.84
CA PHE A 103 4.96 -16.82 17.62
C PHE A 103 3.89 -17.89 17.85
N ASP A 104 2.97 -18.00 16.90
CA ASP A 104 2.01 -19.11 16.82
C ASP A 104 2.56 -20.20 15.86
N PRO A 105 1.96 -21.41 15.83
CA PRO A 105 2.32 -22.44 14.87
C PRO A 105 2.24 -21.94 13.42
N GLU A 106 3.11 -22.47 12.57
CA GLU A 106 3.12 -22.15 11.15
C GLU A 106 1.85 -22.66 10.48
N VAL A 107 1.42 -21.93 9.44
CA VAL A 107 0.19 -22.23 8.72
C VAL A 107 0.48 -22.48 7.23
N PRO A 108 -0.23 -23.43 6.59
CA PRO A 108 -0.14 -23.62 5.15
C PRO A 108 -0.50 -22.32 4.42
N PHE A 109 0.33 -21.93 3.46
CA PHE A 109 0.10 -20.77 2.61
C PHE A 109 0.39 -21.15 1.16
N SER A 110 -0.63 -21.11 0.31
CA SER A 110 -0.51 -21.39 -1.12
C SER A 110 -0.39 -20.09 -1.90
N PRO A 111 0.40 -20.06 -3.00
CA PRO A 111 0.45 -18.89 -3.86
C PRO A 111 -0.90 -18.65 -4.52
N SER A 112 -1.24 -17.38 -4.70
CA SER A 112 -2.33 -16.92 -5.55
C SER A 112 -1.75 -16.15 -6.73
N GLY A 113 -2.58 -15.83 -7.74
CA GLY A 113 -2.10 -15.12 -8.92
C GLY A 113 -1.49 -13.74 -8.62
N ILE A 114 -1.84 -13.12 -7.49
CA ILE A 114 -1.18 -11.93 -6.95
C ILE A 114 -0.83 -12.13 -5.47
N ILE A 115 0.39 -11.76 -5.07
CA ILE A 115 0.85 -11.81 -3.68
C ILE A 115 1.25 -10.39 -3.25
N ILE A 116 0.65 -9.88 -2.18
CA ILE A 116 1.06 -8.62 -1.56
C ILE A 116 1.98 -8.92 -0.37
N LEU A 117 3.22 -8.44 -0.44
CA LEU A 117 4.19 -8.46 0.65
C LEU A 117 4.11 -7.13 1.40
N GLU A 118 3.62 -7.12 2.63
CA GLU A 118 3.46 -5.89 3.41
C GLU A 118 4.32 -5.90 4.67
N GLY A 119 5.07 -4.84 4.94
CA GLY A 119 5.65 -4.64 6.26
C GLY A 119 6.71 -3.57 6.31
N LEU A 120 7.51 -3.57 7.38
CA LEU A 120 8.57 -2.59 7.59
C LEU A 120 9.71 -2.70 6.56
N HIS A 121 9.95 -3.90 6.03
CA HIS A 121 11.16 -4.22 5.26
C HIS A 121 10.88 -4.84 3.89
N ALA A 122 9.70 -4.60 3.31
CA ALA A 122 9.32 -5.22 2.04
C ALA A 122 10.29 -4.90 0.90
N LEU A 123 11.00 -3.77 0.97
CA LEU A 123 11.99 -3.34 -0.03
C LEU A 123 13.41 -3.25 0.56
N PHE A 124 13.68 -3.84 1.73
CA PHE A 124 14.97 -3.70 2.41
C PHE A 124 16.07 -4.56 1.79
N ASN A 125 15.78 -5.84 1.56
CA ASN A 125 16.72 -6.83 1.06
C ASN A 125 16.71 -6.87 -0.48
N GLU A 126 17.89 -6.91 -1.09
CA GLU A 126 18.04 -6.84 -2.56
C GLU A 126 17.47 -8.06 -3.29
N GLU A 127 17.70 -9.26 -2.77
CA GLU A 127 17.18 -10.51 -3.35
C GLU A 127 15.65 -10.50 -3.37
N ILE A 128 15.03 -10.04 -2.27
CA ILE A 128 13.57 -9.87 -2.19
C ILE A 128 13.10 -8.82 -3.19
N ARG A 129 13.79 -7.67 -3.32
CA ARG A 129 13.44 -6.64 -4.31
C ARG A 129 13.45 -7.15 -5.74
N GLN A 130 14.41 -8.01 -6.10
CA GLN A 130 14.49 -8.61 -7.45
C GLN A 130 13.31 -9.55 -7.75
N MET A 131 12.60 -10.03 -6.72
CA MET A 131 11.42 -10.88 -6.87
C MET A 131 10.10 -10.07 -6.94
N ILE A 132 10.12 -8.77 -6.65
CA ILE A 132 8.96 -7.88 -6.65
C ILE A 132 8.71 -7.31 -8.04
N ASP A 133 7.47 -7.37 -8.51
CA ASP A 133 7.05 -6.87 -9.83
C ASP A 133 6.49 -5.42 -9.77
N LEU A 134 6.03 -4.99 -8.60
CA LEU A 134 5.66 -3.60 -8.32
C LEU A 134 5.99 -3.24 -6.85
N SER A 135 6.77 -2.19 -6.66
CA SER A 135 7.18 -1.71 -5.34
C SER A 135 6.47 -0.40 -4.97
N ILE A 136 5.83 -0.38 -3.81
CA ILE A 136 5.06 0.74 -3.27
C ILE A 136 5.60 1.11 -1.90
N TYR A 137 5.79 2.40 -1.64
CA TYR A 137 6.14 2.90 -0.31
C TYR A 137 5.07 3.86 0.20
N ILE A 138 4.53 3.60 1.40
CA ILE A 138 3.50 4.42 2.04
C ILE A 138 4.17 5.40 3.01
N ASP A 139 4.08 6.70 2.71
CA ASP A 139 4.85 7.78 3.34
C ASP A 139 3.93 8.92 3.86
N PRO A 140 3.17 8.69 4.94
CA PRO A 140 2.46 9.76 5.61
C PRO A 140 3.45 10.71 6.29
N ASP A 141 3.10 12.00 6.31
CA ASP A 141 3.84 12.99 7.09
C ASP A 141 3.80 12.63 8.59
N GLU A 142 4.82 13.08 9.34
CA GLU A 142 5.02 12.68 10.73
C GLU A 142 3.80 12.99 11.60
N GLU A 143 3.16 14.15 11.39
CA GLU A 143 1.96 14.58 12.13
C GLU A 143 0.76 13.66 11.88
N VAL A 144 0.52 13.28 10.62
CA VAL A 144 -0.56 12.35 10.24
C VAL A 144 -0.31 10.98 10.87
N LYS A 145 0.93 10.48 10.75
CA LYS A 145 1.34 9.20 11.33
C LYS A 145 1.17 9.20 12.86
N TYR A 146 1.57 10.29 13.51
CA TYR A 146 1.42 10.50 14.94
C TYR A 146 -0.05 10.47 15.36
N ALA A 147 -0.90 11.27 14.70
CA ALA A 147 -2.33 11.33 14.98
C ALA A 147 -3.00 9.95 14.84
N TRP A 148 -2.66 9.18 13.81
CA TRP A 148 -3.17 7.82 13.63
C TRP A 148 -2.69 6.87 14.71
N LYS A 149 -1.42 6.95 15.11
CA LYS A 149 -0.85 6.07 16.12
C LYS A 149 -1.43 6.36 17.50
N VAL A 150 -1.57 7.63 17.89
CA VAL A 150 -2.25 8.04 19.12
C VAL A 150 -3.70 7.58 19.11
N LYS A 151 -4.46 7.87 18.04
CA LYS A 151 -5.85 7.45 17.93
C LYS A 151 -5.99 5.93 18.09
N ARG A 152 -5.13 5.15 17.44
CA ARG A 152 -5.15 3.69 17.50
C ARG A 152 -4.72 3.16 18.87
N ASP A 153 -3.55 3.51 19.35
CA ASP A 153 -2.94 2.87 20.53
C ASP A 153 -3.56 3.37 21.85
N VAL A 154 -4.04 4.61 21.91
CA VAL A 154 -4.77 5.12 23.08
C VAL A 154 -6.19 4.56 23.12
N HIS A 155 -6.95 4.64 22.01
CA HIS A 155 -8.37 4.26 22.04
C HIS A 155 -8.59 2.75 21.91
N GLU A 156 -7.76 2.03 21.15
CA GLU A 156 -7.97 0.59 20.90
C GLU A 156 -7.15 -0.31 21.84
N ARG A 157 -6.03 0.18 22.40
CA ARG A 157 -5.08 -0.62 23.19
C ARG A 157 -4.82 -0.11 24.61
N GLY A 158 -5.36 1.05 24.97
CA GLY A 158 -5.28 1.59 26.33
C GLY A 158 -3.89 2.08 26.74
N HIS A 159 -3.01 2.41 25.79
CA HIS A 159 -1.73 3.06 26.09
C HIS A 159 -1.92 4.54 26.44
N SER A 160 -0.99 5.12 27.22
CA SER A 160 -0.95 6.58 27.41
C SER A 160 -0.34 7.28 26.19
N GLU A 161 -0.69 8.54 25.96
CA GLU A 161 -0.08 9.34 24.88
C GLU A 161 1.43 9.46 25.06
N ASP A 162 1.90 9.62 26.30
CA ASP A 162 3.32 9.72 26.66
C ASP A 162 4.10 8.44 26.28
N ASP A 163 3.51 7.25 26.51
CA ASP A 163 4.12 5.98 26.12
C ASP A 163 4.26 5.85 24.59
N VAL A 164 3.24 6.31 23.86
CA VAL A 164 3.25 6.29 22.38
C VAL A 164 4.33 7.23 21.85
N LEU A 165 4.45 8.43 22.40
CA LEU A 165 5.50 9.40 22.06
C LEU A 165 6.89 8.84 22.34
N ALA A 166 7.11 8.29 23.54
CA ALA A 166 8.39 7.71 23.92
C ALA A 166 8.79 6.56 22.98
N GLU A 167 7.83 5.72 22.58
CA GLU A 167 8.09 4.64 21.62
C GLU A 167 8.46 5.16 20.22
N ILE A 168 7.81 6.22 19.74
CA ILE A 168 8.11 6.84 18.44
C ILE A 168 9.54 7.40 18.45
N GLU A 169 9.89 8.19 19.46
CA GLU A 169 11.23 8.77 19.59
C GLU A 169 12.31 7.69 19.71
N GLN A 170 12.06 6.63 20.49
CA GLN A 170 12.99 5.51 20.62
C GLN A 170 13.25 4.82 19.27
N ARG A 171 12.25 4.74 18.39
CA ARG A 171 12.36 4.03 17.11
C ARG A 171 12.86 4.91 15.96
N LYS A 172 12.88 6.23 16.12
CA LYS A 172 13.28 7.18 15.06
C LYS A 172 14.67 6.90 14.46
N PRO A 173 15.73 6.64 15.25
CA PRO A 173 17.05 6.36 14.68
C PRO A 173 17.07 5.08 13.83
N ASP A 174 16.39 4.03 14.28
CA ASP A 174 16.30 2.77 13.53
C ASP A 174 15.39 2.91 12.29
N TYR A 175 14.35 3.74 12.35
CA TYR A 175 13.52 4.06 11.19
C TYR A 175 14.35 4.72 10.09
N GLU A 176 15.10 5.78 10.42
CA GLU A 176 15.95 6.48 9.46
C GLU A 176 17.00 5.55 8.84
N LYS A 177 17.58 4.67 9.66
CA LYS A 177 18.66 3.77 9.25
C LYS A 177 18.17 2.55 8.45
N TYR A 178 17.01 1.99 8.79
CA TYR A 178 16.58 0.68 8.29
C TYR A 178 15.26 0.68 7.51
N VAL A 179 14.48 1.75 7.55
CA VAL A 179 13.17 1.82 6.88
C VAL A 179 13.10 2.93 5.84
N ALA A 180 13.45 4.17 6.19
CA ALA A 180 13.22 5.35 5.37
C ALA A 180 13.83 5.26 3.95
N PHE A 181 15.05 4.74 3.84
CA PHE A 181 15.77 4.64 2.57
C PHE A 181 15.07 3.75 1.53
N GLN A 182 14.18 2.84 1.97
CA GLN A 182 13.43 1.95 1.08
C GLN A 182 12.52 2.72 0.11
N ARG A 183 12.12 3.95 0.45
CA ARG A 183 11.38 4.85 -0.44
C ARG A 183 12.12 5.10 -1.75
N GLY A 184 13.45 5.19 -1.68
CA GLY A 184 14.33 5.35 -2.84
C GLY A 184 14.31 4.16 -3.82
N TYR A 185 13.83 2.99 -3.40
CA TYR A 185 13.68 1.81 -4.28
C TYR A 185 12.27 1.62 -4.82
N ALA A 186 11.29 2.39 -4.36
CA ALA A 186 9.91 2.20 -4.77
C ALA A 186 9.65 2.74 -6.19
N ASP A 187 8.87 1.99 -6.96
CA ASP A 187 8.29 2.42 -8.23
C ASP A 187 7.29 3.55 -7.99
N MET A 188 6.51 3.42 -6.91
CA MET A 188 5.46 4.34 -6.52
C MET A 188 5.56 4.70 -5.04
N VAL A 189 5.43 5.99 -4.72
CA VAL A 189 5.35 6.48 -3.35
C VAL A 189 3.99 7.12 -3.14
N VAL A 190 3.25 6.65 -2.14
CA VAL A 190 1.96 7.24 -1.74
C VAL A 190 2.23 8.14 -0.54
N ARG A 191 2.30 9.45 -0.78
CA ARG A 191 2.45 10.46 0.28
C ARG A 191 1.10 10.90 0.81
N ILE A 192 0.97 10.99 2.12
CA ILE A 192 -0.29 11.33 2.79
C ILE A 192 -0.02 12.51 3.73
N GLN A 193 -0.73 13.60 3.53
CA GLN A 193 -0.56 14.84 4.27
C GLN A 193 -1.93 15.32 4.77
N GLU A 194 -1.94 16.18 5.78
CA GLU A 194 -3.16 16.89 6.16
C GLU A 194 -3.74 17.65 4.95
N SER A 195 -5.07 17.70 4.88
CA SER A 195 -5.74 18.42 3.80
C SER A 195 -5.50 19.92 3.93
N ILE A 196 -5.05 20.54 2.83
CA ILE A 196 -4.94 22.01 2.75
C ILE A 196 -6.30 22.59 2.32
N THR A 197 -7.04 21.84 1.50
CA THR A 197 -8.33 22.25 0.93
C THR A 197 -9.47 22.13 1.94
N ALA A 198 -9.37 21.22 2.91
CA ALA A 198 -10.39 20.94 3.92
C ALA A 198 -9.76 20.59 5.29
N PRO A 199 -8.98 21.51 5.90
CA PRO A 199 -8.21 21.24 7.13
C PRO A 199 -9.08 20.98 8.37
N ASP A 200 -10.27 21.60 8.45
CA ASP A 200 -11.11 21.57 9.65
C ASP A 200 -12.15 20.42 9.67
N ARG A 201 -12.01 19.44 8.78
CA ARG A 201 -13.03 18.39 8.62
C ARG A 201 -12.95 17.34 9.73
N ASP A 202 -14.11 16.95 10.25
CA ASP A 202 -14.27 15.75 11.09
C ASP A 202 -15.28 14.77 10.44
N PRO A 203 -14.90 13.53 10.11
CA PRO A 203 -13.55 12.96 10.22
C PRO A 203 -12.55 13.64 9.25
N PRO A 204 -11.25 13.63 9.58
CA PRO A 204 -10.22 14.28 8.77
C PRO A 204 -10.16 13.70 7.37
N VAL A 205 -9.87 14.58 6.41
CA VAL A 205 -9.48 14.20 5.05
C VAL A 205 -8.01 14.53 4.84
N TYR A 206 -7.40 13.77 3.93
CA TYR A 206 -5.98 13.89 3.64
C TYR A 206 -5.77 14.29 2.20
N LYS A 207 -4.75 15.12 1.99
CA LYS A 207 -4.13 15.27 0.68
C LYS A 207 -3.29 14.03 0.42
N VAL A 208 -3.57 13.31 -0.66
CA VAL A 208 -2.82 12.12 -1.04
C VAL A 208 -2.16 12.35 -2.40
N SER A 209 -0.86 12.10 -2.46
CA SER A 209 -0.05 12.23 -3.66
C SER A 209 0.52 10.88 -4.08
N LEU A 210 0.30 10.49 -5.32
CA LEU A 210 1.00 9.39 -5.96
C LEU A 210 2.23 9.96 -6.68
N LEU A 211 3.41 9.62 -6.19
CA LEU A 211 4.69 9.92 -6.82
C LEU A 211 5.16 8.69 -7.57
N GLN A 212 5.61 8.84 -8.80
CA GLN A 212 6.16 7.75 -9.60
C GLN A 212 7.32 8.23 -10.47
N ASN A 213 8.16 7.31 -10.94
CA ASN A 213 9.18 7.64 -11.95
C ASN A 213 8.52 8.22 -13.21
N ASP A 214 9.32 8.93 -14.01
CA ASP A 214 8.83 9.58 -15.24
C ASP A 214 8.02 8.59 -16.10
N PRO A 215 6.71 8.83 -16.27
CA PRO A 215 5.79 7.89 -16.88
C PRO A 215 5.97 7.73 -18.38
N ASP A 216 6.79 8.56 -19.03
CA ASP A 216 7.00 8.61 -20.49
C ASP A 216 7.38 7.26 -21.13
N ILE A 217 7.68 6.25 -20.32
CA ILE A 217 8.01 4.91 -20.78
C ILE A 217 6.78 3.97 -20.76
N PHE A 218 5.86 4.05 -19.78
CA PHE A 218 4.77 3.06 -19.62
C PHE A 218 3.62 3.55 -18.71
N LEU A 219 2.70 4.38 -19.22
CA LEU A 219 1.39 4.55 -18.57
C LEU A 219 0.26 3.96 -19.42
N PRO A 220 -0.52 3.01 -18.89
CA PRO A 220 -1.75 2.63 -19.55
C PRO A 220 -2.71 3.82 -19.58
N ARG A 221 -3.53 3.90 -20.63
CA ARG A 221 -4.59 4.90 -20.71
C ARG A 221 -5.49 4.75 -19.47
N VAL A 222 -5.52 5.78 -18.64
CA VAL A 222 -6.41 5.84 -17.48
C VAL A 222 -7.73 6.49 -17.93
N PRO A 223 -8.86 5.76 -17.92
CA PRO A 223 -10.14 6.33 -18.24
C PRO A 223 -10.59 7.22 -17.08
N PHE A 224 -10.38 8.53 -17.23
CA PHE A 224 -10.66 9.52 -16.20
C PHE A 224 -11.58 10.62 -16.76
N ILE A 225 -12.88 10.51 -16.49
CA ILE A 225 -13.90 11.44 -17.01
C ILE A 225 -14.40 12.34 -15.89
N LEU A 226 -14.17 13.65 -16.03
CA LEU A 226 -14.69 14.67 -15.11
C LEU A 226 -15.93 15.35 -15.69
N ASP A 227 -17.08 15.12 -15.07
CA ASP A 227 -18.30 15.87 -15.38
C ASP A 227 -18.26 17.24 -14.68
N VAL A 228 -17.75 18.24 -15.41
CA VAL A 228 -17.58 19.61 -14.94
C VAL A 228 -18.91 20.23 -14.48
N SER A 229 -20.05 19.82 -15.07
CA SER A 229 -21.37 20.34 -14.69
C SER A 229 -21.80 19.92 -13.28
N ARG A 230 -21.27 18.79 -12.79
CA ARG A 230 -21.48 18.30 -11.42
C ARG A 230 -20.47 18.87 -10.43
N ILE A 231 -19.30 19.27 -10.92
CA ILE A 231 -18.18 19.79 -10.13
C ILE A 231 -18.34 21.27 -9.83
N ILE A 232 -18.66 22.10 -10.84
CA ILE A 232 -18.75 23.57 -10.70
C ILE A 232 -19.64 24.02 -9.54
N PRO A 233 -20.80 23.39 -9.26
CA PRO A 233 -21.65 23.79 -8.14
C PRO A 233 -21.03 23.60 -6.76
N LEU A 234 -19.92 22.85 -6.63
CA LEU A 234 -19.22 22.56 -5.37
C LEU A 234 -20.14 22.08 -4.23
N LYS A 235 -21.23 21.37 -4.56
CA LYS A 235 -22.22 20.87 -3.58
C LYS A 235 -21.61 19.95 -2.53
N ASP A 236 -20.57 19.23 -2.93
CA ASP A 236 -19.87 18.25 -2.12
C ASP A 236 -18.70 18.86 -1.33
N GLY A 237 -18.31 20.11 -1.65
CA GLY A 237 -17.18 20.84 -1.06
C GLY A 237 -16.06 21.15 -2.06
N PRO A 238 -15.07 21.96 -1.65
CA PRO A 238 -13.89 22.24 -2.49
C PRO A 238 -12.99 21.02 -2.62
N PHE A 239 -12.36 20.85 -3.78
CA PHE A 239 -11.32 19.84 -3.98
C PHE A 239 -10.22 20.39 -4.88
N CYS A 240 -9.06 19.74 -4.85
CA CYS A 240 -7.92 20.08 -5.67
C CYS A 240 -7.37 18.82 -6.36
N ILE A 241 -7.03 18.96 -7.64
CA ILE A 241 -6.19 18.03 -8.38
C ILE A 241 -4.94 18.80 -8.78
N ASN A 242 -3.77 18.31 -8.41
CA ASN A 242 -2.51 18.94 -8.77
C ASN A 242 -1.57 17.90 -9.36
N ALA A 243 -0.95 18.22 -10.50
CA ALA A 243 0.09 17.40 -11.08
C ALA A 243 1.36 18.23 -11.28
N GLY A 244 2.52 17.64 -11.08
CA GLY A 244 3.80 18.35 -11.23
C GLY A 244 4.99 17.47 -10.95
N GLU A 245 6.18 18.06 -11.03
CA GLU A 245 7.45 17.37 -10.76
C GLU A 245 7.86 17.56 -9.30
N VAL A 246 8.37 16.50 -8.70
CA VAL A 246 8.89 16.50 -7.33
C VAL A 246 10.27 15.85 -7.35
N PHE A 247 11.23 16.49 -6.67
CA PHE A 247 12.54 15.89 -6.42
C PHE A 247 12.54 15.26 -5.04
N LEU A 248 12.73 13.94 -4.97
CA LEU A 248 12.73 13.16 -3.74
C LEU A 248 13.77 12.04 -3.82
N ASP A 249 14.55 11.83 -2.77
CA ASP A 249 15.60 10.80 -2.71
C ASP A 249 16.56 10.83 -3.92
N ASN A 250 16.95 12.05 -4.34
CA ASN A 250 17.78 12.32 -5.54
C ASN A 250 17.19 11.82 -6.88
N ARG A 251 15.87 11.59 -6.92
CA ARG A 251 15.13 11.20 -8.12
C ARG A 251 14.17 12.32 -8.51
N ARG A 252 14.01 12.55 -9.82
CA ARG A 252 12.88 13.32 -10.36
C ARG A 252 11.69 12.38 -10.48
N LEU A 253 10.58 12.75 -9.86
CA LEU A 253 9.33 11.99 -9.87
C LEU A 253 8.20 12.87 -10.41
N VAL A 254 7.22 12.25 -11.05
CA VAL A 254 5.95 12.90 -11.39
C VAL A 254 4.96 12.63 -10.28
N SER A 255 4.34 13.69 -9.79
CA SER A 255 3.34 13.68 -8.72
C SER A 255 1.96 13.91 -9.30
N LEU A 256 0.99 13.10 -8.89
CA LEU A 256 -0.44 13.39 -8.97
C LEU A 256 -1.00 13.46 -7.56
N ALA A 257 -1.48 14.63 -7.15
CA ALA A 257 -2.03 14.91 -5.83
C ALA A 257 -3.53 15.19 -5.89
N LEU A 258 -4.27 14.62 -4.95
CA LEU A 258 -5.70 14.79 -4.76
C LEU A 258 -5.97 15.26 -3.34
N ASP A 259 -6.83 16.27 -3.18
CA ASP A 259 -7.14 16.87 -1.89
C ASP A 259 -8.60 17.35 -1.81
N GLY A 260 -9.17 17.39 -0.60
CA GLY A 260 -10.51 17.90 -0.31
C GLY A 260 -11.65 16.91 -0.58
N TYR A 261 -12.79 17.44 -1.01
CA TYR A 261 -14.05 16.71 -1.15
C TYR A 261 -14.24 16.18 -2.57
N LEU A 262 -13.62 15.04 -2.88
CA LEU A 262 -13.74 14.43 -4.22
C LEU A 262 -15.15 13.86 -4.42
N PRO A 263 -15.92 14.34 -5.42
CA PRO A 263 -17.26 13.82 -5.69
C PRO A 263 -17.21 12.36 -6.16
N TYR A 264 -18.24 11.56 -5.88
CA TYR A 264 -18.29 10.16 -6.32
C TYR A 264 -18.03 9.96 -7.82
N GLY A 265 -18.56 10.85 -8.67
CA GLY A 265 -18.37 10.79 -10.13
C GLY A 265 -16.91 10.87 -10.58
N PHE A 266 -16.00 11.33 -9.71
CA PHE A 266 -14.57 11.50 -10.00
C PHE A 266 -13.86 10.22 -10.40
N ALA A 267 -14.23 9.08 -9.79
CA ALA A 267 -13.54 7.81 -9.99
C ALA A 267 -14.36 6.78 -10.78
N ARG A 268 -15.59 7.14 -11.21
CA ARG A 268 -16.55 6.17 -11.73
C ARG A 268 -16.10 5.50 -13.03
N SER A 269 -15.50 6.25 -13.96
CA SER A 269 -15.00 5.70 -15.22
C SER A 269 -13.84 4.71 -15.00
N LEU A 270 -13.01 4.98 -13.99
CA LEU A 270 -11.91 4.11 -13.61
C LEU A 270 -12.43 2.83 -12.94
N GLU A 271 -13.40 2.96 -12.05
CA GLU A 271 -14.10 1.84 -11.44
C GLU A 271 -14.72 0.92 -12.50
N GLU A 272 -15.54 1.45 -13.41
CA GLU A 272 -16.19 0.65 -14.47
C GLU A 272 -15.19 -0.13 -15.32
N SER A 273 -14.00 0.45 -15.53
CA SER A 273 -12.92 -0.20 -16.26
C SER A 273 -12.27 -1.33 -15.46
N ILE A 274 -12.10 -1.15 -14.14
CA ILE A 274 -11.63 -2.20 -13.24
C ILE A 274 -12.67 -3.31 -13.08
N GLU A 275 -13.95 -2.98 -12.90
CA GLU A 275 -15.05 -3.95 -12.80
C GLU A 275 -15.10 -4.85 -14.05
N ALA A 276 -14.90 -4.26 -15.23
CA ALA A 276 -14.83 -4.99 -16.49
C ALA A 276 -13.65 -5.99 -16.58
N GLN A 277 -12.61 -5.82 -15.76
CA GLN A 277 -11.42 -6.67 -15.75
C GLN A 277 -11.37 -7.64 -14.56
N THR A 278 -11.94 -7.30 -13.41
CA THR A 278 -11.73 -8.04 -12.14
C THR A 278 -12.92 -8.91 -11.72
N THR A 279 -14.04 -8.86 -12.43
CA THR A 279 -15.37 -9.42 -12.05
C THR A 279 -15.89 -8.98 -10.68
N VAL A 280 -15.15 -8.13 -9.96
CA VAL A 280 -15.56 -7.49 -8.73
C VAL A 280 -16.57 -6.40 -9.10
N CYS A 281 -17.84 -6.65 -8.82
CA CYS A 281 -18.90 -5.66 -8.98
C CYS A 281 -19.07 -4.83 -7.70
N ALA A 282 -19.36 -3.53 -7.85
CA ALA A 282 -19.75 -2.62 -6.78
C ALA A 282 -18.69 -2.54 -5.67
N LEU A 283 -17.55 -1.90 -5.98
CA LEU A 283 -16.46 -1.73 -5.02
C LEU A 283 -17.00 -1.12 -3.70
N PRO A 284 -16.78 -1.74 -2.54
CA PRO A 284 -17.47 -1.41 -1.29
C PRO A 284 -16.98 -0.11 -0.64
N PHE A 285 -16.05 0.61 -1.28
CA PHE A 285 -15.40 1.80 -0.70
C PHE A 285 -16.24 3.07 -0.78
N PHE A 286 -17.45 2.98 -1.34
CA PHE A 286 -18.25 4.13 -1.74
C PHE A 286 -19.71 4.10 -1.26
N PRO A 287 -20.07 3.72 -0.02
CA PRO A 287 -21.46 3.79 0.42
C PRO A 287 -21.97 5.25 0.63
N GLY A 288 -21.28 6.27 0.09
CA GLY A 288 -21.57 7.70 0.30
C GLY A 288 -21.34 8.58 -0.94
N ARG A 289 -21.64 9.89 -0.81
CA ARG A 289 -21.51 10.88 -1.92
C ARG A 289 -20.07 11.25 -2.29
N LEU A 290 -19.10 10.94 -1.42
CA LEU A 290 -17.70 11.38 -1.53
C LEU A 290 -16.76 10.19 -1.58
N VAL A 291 -15.66 10.34 -2.33
CA VAL A 291 -14.52 9.41 -2.33
C VAL A 291 -13.33 10.03 -1.61
N SER A 292 -12.55 9.23 -0.87
CA SER A 292 -11.28 9.69 -0.30
C SER A 292 -10.17 9.70 -1.36
N ALA A 293 -9.24 10.65 -1.26
CA ALA A 293 -8.06 10.68 -2.13
C ALA A 293 -7.27 9.35 -2.10
N THR A 294 -7.17 8.72 -0.93
CA THR A 294 -6.56 7.38 -0.76
C THR A 294 -7.23 6.32 -1.63
N ASN A 295 -8.56 6.30 -1.70
CA ASN A 295 -9.29 5.33 -2.51
C ASN A 295 -9.04 5.56 -4.01
N VAL A 296 -9.03 6.82 -4.46
CA VAL A 296 -8.74 7.12 -5.87
C VAL A 296 -7.33 6.71 -6.25
N ILE A 297 -6.33 7.01 -5.41
CA ILE A 297 -4.94 6.58 -5.63
C ILE A 297 -4.83 5.05 -5.64
N ALA A 298 -5.55 4.35 -4.76
CA ALA A 298 -5.58 2.90 -4.78
C ALA A 298 -6.21 2.33 -6.06
N LEU A 299 -7.27 2.95 -6.59
CA LEU A 299 -7.84 2.57 -7.89
C LEU A 299 -6.84 2.76 -9.03
N LEU A 300 -6.10 3.88 -9.04
CA LEU A 300 -5.07 4.14 -10.05
C LEU A 300 -3.96 3.08 -10.02
N ILE A 301 -3.49 2.73 -8.83
CA ILE A 301 -2.48 1.68 -8.65
C ILE A 301 -3.02 0.32 -9.08
N ALA A 302 -4.25 -0.03 -8.70
CA ALA A 302 -4.87 -1.29 -9.11
C ALA A 302 -5.03 -1.37 -10.64
N TRP A 303 -5.42 -0.28 -11.30
CA TRP A 303 -5.46 -0.21 -12.76
C TRP A 303 -4.09 -0.44 -13.38
N HIS A 304 -3.04 0.14 -12.80
CA HIS A 304 -1.66 -0.08 -13.24
C HIS A 304 -1.24 -1.55 -13.15
N VAL A 305 -1.61 -2.23 -12.05
CA VAL A 305 -1.38 -3.68 -11.89
C VAL A 305 -2.11 -4.48 -12.96
N ILE A 306 -3.39 -4.16 -13.22
CA ILE A 306 -4.19 -4.83 -14.25
C ILE A 306 -3.54 -4.67 -15.62
N CYS A 307 -3.15 -3.46 -16.00
CA CYS A 307 -2.55 -3.20 -17.31
C CYS A 307 -1.20 -3.88 -17.50
N ARG A 308 -0.32 -3.82 -16.49
CA ARG A 308 0.96 -4.54 -16.50
C ARG A 308 0.76 -6.03 -16.67
N ARG A 309 -0.21 -6.59 -15.95
CA ARG A 309 -0.47 -8.04 -15.97
C ARG A 309 -1.10 -8.52 -17.27
N CYS A 310 -2.01 -7.74 -17.85
CA CYS A 310 -2.66 -8.09 -19.12
C CYS A 310 -1.82 -7.80 -20.36
N GLY A 311 -0.66 -7.13 -20.22
CA GLY A 311 0.12 -6.70 -21.39
C GLY A 311 -0.64 -5.73 -22.31
N ILE A 312 -1.66 -5.04 -21.78
CA ILE A 312 -2.46 -4.02 -22.50
C ILE A 312 -1.56 -2.88 -22.99
N GLU A 313 -0.34 -2.79 -22.45
CA GLU A 313 0.76 -1.92 -22.87
C GLU A 313 1.21 -2.12 -24.33
N LYS A 314 0.96 -3.29 -24.96
CA LYS A 314 1.42 -3.58 -26.34
C LYS A 314 0.43 -3.26 -27.45
N GLN A 315 -0.77 -2.77 -27.13
CA GLN A 315 -1.81 -2.48 -28.14
C GLN A 315 -2.01 -0.97 -28.31
N THR A 316 -1.00 -0.23 -28.78
CA THR A 316 -1.17 1.02 -29.55
C THR A 316 0.19 1.56 -29.98
N HIS A 317 0.67 1.04 -31.13
CA HIS A 317 1.42 1.86 -32.08
C HIS A 317 0.44 2.34 -33.15
#